data_AF-A0A510HES5-F1
#
_entry.id   AF-A0A510HES5-F1
#
_cell.length_a   1.000
_cell.length_b   1.000
_cell.length_c   1.000
_cell.angle_alpha   90.00
_cell.angle_beta   90.00
_cell.angle_gamma   90.00
#
_symmetry.space_group_name_H-M   'P 1'
#
loop_
_entity.id
_entity.type
_entity.pdbx_description
1 polymer ?
#
loop_
_entity_poly.entity_id
_entity_poly.type
_entity_poly.pdbx_seq_one_letter_code
_entity_poly.pdbx_strand_id
1 'polypeptide(L)'
;MRVLDRRGGCYEVREFVCGRDYVWRPGCVVVECDCGRREVFTFLRSVCGCGADHAEVVRRELLAGGLVEEPPWERDYREWLLGGGRRLLRSELCDREEWEEI
;
A
#
# COMPACT_ATOMS: atom_id res chain seq x y z
N MET A 1 -20.61 17.83 -3.96
CA MET A 1 -19.40 17.23 -3.38
C MET A 1 -18.19 17.90 -3.99
N ARG A 2 -17.10 18.10 -3.22
CA ARG A 2 -15.86 18.71 -3.71
C ARG A 2 -14.62 17.97 -3.18
N VAL A 3 -13.65 17.71 -4.05
CA VAL A 3 -12.32 17.22 -3.67
C VAL A 3 -11.47 18.41 -3.22
N LEU A 4 -10.86 18.29 -2.03
CA LEU A 4 -10.06 19.34 -1.40
C LEU A 4 -8.55 19.06 -1.50
N ASP A 5 -8.15 17.80 -1.32
CA ASP A 5 -6.76 17.37 -1.36
C ASP A 5 -6.68 15.91 -1.81
N ARG A 6 -5.52 15.50 -2.33
CA ARG A 6 -5.23 14.11 -2.71
C ARG A 6 -3.79 13.75 -2.37
N ARG A 7 -3.60 12.53 -1.87
CA ARG A 7 -2.29 11.95 -1.61
C ARG A 7 -2.21 10.58 -2.26
N GLY A 8 -1.15 10.36 -3.04
CA GLY A 8 -0.82 9.04 -3.58
C GLY A 8 -0.47 8.06 -2.45
N GLY A 9 -0.59 6.77 -2.74
CA GLY A 9 -0.09 5.75 -1.82
C GLY A 9 1.44 5.73 -1.82
N CYS A 10 2.04 5.55 -0.66
CA CYS A 10 3.48 5.51 -0.50
C CYS A 10 3.89 4.50 0.57
N TYR A 11 5.15 4.10 0.55
CA TYR A 11 5.74 3.33 1.62
C TYR A 11 6.38 4.26 2.64
N GLU A 12 5.96 4.15 3.89
CA GLU A 12 6.64 4.75 5.02
C GLU A 12 7.79 3.82 5.43
N VAL A 13 9.02 4.31 5.38
CA VAL A 13 10.20 3.55 5.83
C VAL A 13 10.42 3.81 7.32
N ARG A 14 10.54 2.74 8.10
CA ARG A 14 10.84 2.80 9.54
C ARG A 14 12.16 2.10 9.79
N GLU A 15 13.12 2.84 10.33
CA GLU A 15 14.45 2.31 10.62
C GLU A 15 14.54 1.76 12.05
N PHE A 16 15.17 0.60 12.18
CA PHE A 16 15.43 -0.10 13.44
C PHE A 16 16.89 -0.57 13.48
N VAL A 17 17.38 -0.90 14.68
CA VAL A 17 18.75 -1.40 14.87
C VAL A 17 19.03 -2.65 14.05
N CYS A 18 18.02 -3.51 13.85
CA CYS A 18 18.15 -4.75 13.10
C CYS A 18 17.73 -4.66 11.62
N GLY A 19 17.23 -3.51 11.14
CA GLY A 19 16.76 -3.41 9.75
C GLY A 19 15.79 -2.27 9.49
N ARG A 20 15.02 -2.41 8.41
CA ARG A 20 14.01 -1.44 7.96
C ARG A 20 12.68 -2.13 7.70
N ASP A 21 11.60 -1.55 8.21
CA ASP A 21 10.25 -1.92 7.78
C ASP A 21 9.76 -0.96 6.70
N TYR A 22 9.02 -1.51 5.75
CA TYR A 22 8.41 -0.80 4.65
C TYR A 22 6.90 -0.91 4.77
N VAL A 23 6.25 0.10 5.35
CA VAL A 23 4.82 0.07 5.66
C VAL A 23 4.03 0.77 4.56
N TRP A 24 3.16 0.04 3.85
CA TRP A 24 2.28 0.65 2.86
C TRP A 24 1.25 1.57 3.51
N ARG A 25 1.21 2.82 3.04
CA ARG A 25 0.17 3.79 3.34
C ARG A 25 -0.69 3.96 2.09
N PRO A 26 -1.96 3.52 2.10
CA PRO A 26 -2.82 3.68 0.93
C PRO A 26 -3.04 5.16 0.65
N GLY A 27 -3.15 5.49 -0.63
CA GLY A 27 -3.51 6.85 -1.04
C GLY A 27 -4.86 7.26 -0.48
N CYS A 28 -5.01 8.56 -0.23
CA CYS A 28 -6.23 9.12 0.33
C CYS A 28 -6.67 10.39 -0.39
N VAL A 29 -7.96 10.68 -0.31
CA VAL A 29 -8.59 11.87 -0.88
C VAL A 29 -9.37 12.55 0.23
N VAL A 30 -9.18 13.85 0.38
CA VAL A 30 -9.97 14.67 1.30
C VAL A 30 -11.13 15.25 0.51
N VAL A 31 -12.35 14.96 0.96
CA VAL A 31 -13.57 15.37 0.27
C VAL A 31 -14.49 16.12 1.22
N GLU A 32 -15.08 17.21 0.73
CA GLU A 32 -16.28 17.82 1.31
C GLU A 32 -17.53 17.23 0.64
N CYS A 33 -18.29 16.46 1.42
CA CYS A 33 -19.56 15.88 1.00
C CYS A 33 -20.65 16.96 0.97
N ASP A 34 -21.72 16.74 0.19
CA ASP A 34 -22.88 17.64 0.14
C ASP A 34 -23.62 17.76 1.47
N CYS A 35 -23.42 16.80 2.39
CA CYS A 35 -23.91 16.91 3.76
C CYS A 35 -23.09 17.88 4.63
N GLY A 36 -22.08 18.55 4.08
CA GLY A 36 -21.20 19.51 4.76
C GLY A 36 -20.04 18.86 5.53
N ARG A 37 -19.99 17.53 5.63
CA ARG A 37 -18.89 16.81 6.28
C ARG A 37 -17.63 16.82 5.42
N ARG A 38 -16.49 16.98 6.07
CA ARG A 38 -15.16 16.77 5.48
C ARG A 38 -14.61 15.45 5.99
N GLU A 39 -14.35 14.52 5.09
CA GLU A 39 -13.83 13.21 5.43
C GLU A 39 -12.63 12.84 4.56
N VAL A 40 -11.79 11.96 5.11
CA VAL A 40 -10.68 11.35 4.39
C VAL A 40 -11.15 9.99 3.91
N PHE A 41 -11.13 9.80 2.60
CA PHE A 41 -11.47 8.54 1.94
C PHE A 41 -10.24 7.85 1.38
N THR A 42 -10.28 6.52 1.37
CA THR A 42 -9.27 5.65 0.75
C THR A 42 -10.00 4.62 -0.11
N PHE A 43 -9.27 3.81 -0.89
CA PHE A 43 -9.89 2.70 -1.62
C PHE A 43 -10.71 1.75 -0.73
N LEU A 44 -10.37 1.63 0.56
CA LEU A 44 -11.03 0.74 1.51
C LEU A 44 -12.20 1.42 2.25
N ARG A 45 -12.31 2.74 2.19
CA ARG A 45 -13.36 3.51 2.87
C ARG A 45 -13.75 4.70 2.01
N SER A 46 -14.93 4.62 1.41
CA SER A 46 -15.49 5.64 0.52
C SER A 46 -16.88 6.16 0.93
N VAL A 47 -17.49 5.58 1.96
CA VAL A 47 -18.83 5.96 2.40
C VAL A 47 -18.73 7.05 3.46
N CYS A 48 -19.37 8.19 3.22
CA CYS A 48 -19.50 9.27 4.18
C CYS A 48 -20.40 8.84 5.35
N GLY A 49 -20.21 9.40 6.53
CA GLY A 49 -21.10 9.16 7.67
C GLY A 49 -22.57 9.56 7.46
N CYS A 50 -22.93 10.21 6.33
CA CYS A 50 -24.32 10.43 5.92
C CYS A 50 -24.92 9.28 5.10
N GLY A 51 -24.12 8.30 4.70
CA GLY A 51 -24.50 7.19 3.83
C GLY A 51 -24.22 7.40 2.34
N ALA A 52 -23.75 8.59 1.93
CA ALA A 52 -23.34 8.81 0.53
C ALA A 52 -22.08 8.00 0.19
N ASP A 53 -22.13 7.25 -0.92
CA ASP A 53 -20.97 6.49 -1.43
C ASP A 53 -20.18 7.33 -2.43
N HIS A 54 -18.89 7.49 -2.16
CA HIS A 54 -17.95 8.23 -2.98
C HIS A 54 -16.93 7.32 -3.70
N ALA A 55 -17.17 6.01 -3.78
CA ALA A 55 -16.21 5.02 -4.30
C ALA A 55 -15.65 5.37 -5.68
N GLU A 56 -16.49 5.79 -6.62
CA GLU A 56 -16.06 6.12 -7.98
C GLU A 56 -15.11 7.32 -8.02
N VAL A 57 -15.45 8.38 -7.29
CA VAL A 57 -14.61 9.58 -7.21
C VAL A 57 -13.27 9.25 -6.54
N VAL A 58 -13.30 8.50 -5.43
CA VAL A 58 -12.07 8.07 -4.75
C VAL A 58 -11.17 7.26 -5.67
N ARG A 59 -11.73 6.30 -6.43
CA ARG A 59 -10.97 5.53 -7.42
C ARG A 59 -10.35 6.44 -8.47
N ARG A 60 -11.12 7.35 -9.05
CA ARG A 60 -10.65 8.29 -10.09
C ARG A 60 -9.49 9.14 -9.58
N GLU A 61 -9.66 9.78 -8.42
CA GLU A 61 -8.67 10.71 -7.89
C GLU A 61 -7.37 10.01 -7.48
N LEU A 62 -7.46 8.80 -6.90
CA LEU A 62 -6.28 8.04 -6.50
C LEU A 62 -5.53 7.44 -7.68
N LEU A 63 -6.22 7.02 -8.74
CA LEU A 63 -5.57 6.56 -9.98
C LEU A 63 -4.89 7.71 -10.75
N ALA A 64 -5.45 8.93 -10.68
CA ALA A 64 -4.85 10.11 -11.28
C ALA A 64 -3.62 10.62 -10.52
N GLY A 65 -3.37 10.14 -9.29
CA GLY A 65 -2.31 10.60 -8.39
C GLY A 65 -0.89 10.15 -8.75
N GLY A 66 -0.71 9.34 -9.79
CA GLY A 66 0.61 8.88 -10.26
C GLY A 66 0.99 7.47 -9.80
N LEU A 67 1.94 6.88 -10.53
CA LEU A 67 2.48 5.54 -10.28
C LEU A 67 3.22 5.50 -8.95
N VAL A 68 3.08 4.36 -8.27
CA VAL A 68 3.80 4.00 -7.04
C VAL A 68 5.28 4.33 -7.25
N GLU A 69 5.89 5.09 -6.32
CA GLU A 69 7.35 5.26 -6.27
C GLU A 69 8.03 3.90 -6.39
N GLU A 70 9.22 3.84 -7.02
CA GLU A 70 10.00 2.60 -7.02
C GLU A 70 10.08 2.09 -5.57
N PRO A 71 9.78 0.79 -5.34
CA PRO A 71 9.63 0.29 -3.99
C PRO A 71 10.90 0.57 -3.19
N PRO A 72 10.80 1.22 -2.02
CA PRO A 72 11.97 1.72 -1.31
C PRO A 72 12.91 0.61 -0.79
N TRP A 73 12.45 -0.64 -0.79
CA TRP A 73 13.26 -1.81 -0.46
C TRP A 73 14.07 -2.36 -1.64
N GLU A 74 13.94 -1.82 -2.86
CA GLU A 74 14.60 -2.36 -4.06
C GLU A 74 16.13 -2.46 -3.88
N ARG A 75 16.74 -1.43 -3.29
CA ARG A 75 18.18 -1.44 -2.99
C ARG A 75 18.55 -2.56 -2.01
N ASP A 76 17.82 -2.66 -0.91
CA ASP A 76 18.09 -3.64 0.14
C ASP A 76 17.91 -5.07 -0.36
N TYR A 77 16.88 -5.29 -1.18
CA TYR A 77 16.63 -6.57 -1.82
C TYR A 77 17.76 -6.95 -2.77
N ARG A 78 18.27 -5.99 -3.56
CA ARG A 78 19.44 -6.22 -4.43
C ARG A 78 20.70 -6.55 -3.63
N GLU A 79 20.97 -5.84 -2.54
CA GLU A 79 22.11 -6.13 -1.65
C GLU A 79 22.01 -7.55 -1.07
N TRP A 80 20.82 -7.93 -0.58
CA TRP A 80 20.56 -9.28 -0.08
C TRP A 80 20.74 -10.36 -1.17
N LEU A 81 20.28 -10.11 -2.39
CA LEU A 81 20.48 -11.01 -3.53
C LEU A 81 21.96 -11.23 -3.88
N LEU A 82 22.76 -10.16 -3.82
CA LEU A 82 24.20 -10.20 -4.10
C LEU A 82 24.98 -10.88 -2.97
N GLY A 83 24.53 -10.73 -1.72
CA GLY A 83 25.10 -11.37 -0.54
C GLY A 83 24.87 -12.88 -0.43
N GLY A 84 24.26 -13.52 -1.43
CA GLY A 84 24.01 -14.96 -1.45
C GLY A 84 22.63 -15.37 -0.93
N GLY A 85 21.70 -14.43 -0.73
CA GLY A 85 20.32 -14.71 -0.32
C GLY A 85 19.58 -15.74 -1.18
N ARG A 86 19.90 -15.82 -2.49
CA ARG A 86 19.36 -16.85 -3.40
C ARG A 86 19.66 -18.30 -2.95
N ARG A 87 20.75 -18.54 -2.22
CA ARG A 87 21.06 -19.87 -1.68
C ARG A 87 20.18 -20.24 -0.49
N LEU A 88 19.70 -19.26 0.28
CA LEU A 88 18.82 -19.45 1.42
C LEU A 88 17.36 -19.72 0.99
N LEU A 89 16.85 -19.03 -0.05
CA LEU A 89 15.51 -19.31 -0.59
C LEU A 89 15.38 -20.71 -1.23
N ARG A 90 16.48 -21.33 -1.66
CA ARG A 90 16.41 -22.65 -2.30
C ARG A 90 16.16 -23.78 -1.31
N SER A 91 16.36 -23.59 0.01
CA SER A 91 15.97 -24.61 0.99
C SER A 91 14.47 -24.61 1.26
N GLU A 92 13.78 -23.47 1.18
CA GLU A 92 12.34 -23.35 1.50
C GLU A 92 11.40 -23.80 0.36
N LEU A 93 11.93 -24.20 -0.80
CA LEU A 93 11.15 -24.86 -1.86
C LEU A 93 11.28 -26.39 -1.83
N CYS A 94 12.13 -26.96 -0.95
CA CYS A 94 12.24 -28.41 -0.77
C CYS A 94 11.21 -29.00 0.20
N ASP A 95 10.45 -28.18 0.94
CA ASP A 95 9.38 -28.66 1.84
C ASP A 95 7.98 -28.58 1.20
N ARG A 96 7.90 -28.61 -0.14
CA ARG A 96 6.63 -28.71 -0.90
C ARG A 96 6.43 -30.12 -1.47
N GLU A 97 6.83 -31.15 -0.73
CA GLU A 97 6.48 -32.56 -1.00
C GLU A 97 5.83 -33.23 0.23
N GLU A 98 5.50 -32.51 1.31
CA GLU A 98 4.88 -33.08 2.53
C GLU A 98 3.41 -32.67 2.79
N TRP A 99 2.68 -32.18 1.79
CA TRP A 99 1.26 -31.77 1.97
C TRP A 99 0.25 -32.43 1.02
N GLU A 100 0.52 -33.63 0.49
CA GLU A 100 -0.48 -34.45 -0.23
C GLU A 100 -0.94 -35.70 0.56
N GLU A 101 -0.67 -35.79 1.86
CA GLU A 101 -1.23 -36.85 2.72
C GLU A 101 -1.76 -36.30 4.06
N ILE A 102 -2.74 -35.39 4.04
CA ILE A 102 -3.75 -35.24 5.13
C ILE A 102 -5.12 -34.89 4.53
#